data_AF-A0A2W0A2S2-F1
#
_entry.id   AF-A0A2W0A2S2-F1
#
_cell.length_a   1.000
_cell.length_b   1.000
_cell.length_c   1.000
_cell.angle_alpha   90.00
_cell.angle_beta   90.00
_cell.angle_gamma   90.00
#
_symmetry.space_group_name_H-M   'P 1'
#
loop_
_entity.id
_entity.type
_entity.pdbx_description
1 polymer ?
#
loop_
_entity_poly.entity_id
_entity_poly.type
_entity_poly.pdbx_seq_one_letter_code
_entity_poly.pdbx_strand_id
1 'polypeptide(L)'
;MSKCITYDKLQLTLLLGLLVLVPLAYGQETKTLLQIQRLRAELETESNSMSIGRNAYDSGFKGEQGLDVQRYPNSATCLLVYQDGRFVIEKREEHTLGKPKAKSAEGVLAADDLQHLKAILDEQALEKITMPKALELPADAQALKEAERLDVQVSRAAMLQQFTFMKERVKTGVSRSVSSSSALSGMDTLLDNGAPYKKTVAPLLKWFDELAKKNKLKESKPQYCQAMSGQ
;
A
#
# COMPACT_ATOMS: atom_id res chain seq x y z
N MET A 1 -38.66 -64.20 40.31
CA MET A 1 -37.33 -63.59 40.16
C MET A 1 -37.17 -63.16 38.71
N SER A 2 -37.23 -61.85 38.42
CA SER A 2 -36.69 -61.25 37.19
C SER A 2 -37.03 -59.76 37.17
N LYS A 3 -36.02 -58.89 37.15
CA LYS A 3 -36.09 -57.59 36.48
C LYS A 3 -34.70 -57.24 35.94
N CYS A 4 -34.56 -57.35 34.62
CA CYS A 4 -33.49 -56.73 33.84
C CYS A 4 -33.62 -55.21 33.93
N ILE A 5 -32.50 -54.51 34.14
CA ILE A 5 -32.43 -53.05 34.10
C ILE A 5 -31.62 -52.64 32.86
N THR A 6 -32.37 -52.18 31.86
CA THR A 6 -32.09 -51.18 30.81
C THR A 6 -30.64 -50.71 30.61
N TYR A 7 -30.04 -51.12 29.50
CA TYR A 7 -28.75 -50.70 28.94
C TYR A 7 -28.86 -49.59 27.86
N ASP A 8 -30.01 -48.91 27.75
CA ASP A 8 -30.33 -48.05 26.59
C ASP A 8 -29.99 -46.56 26.75
N LYS A 9 -29.65 -46.10 27.96
CA LYS A 9 -29.43 -44.65 28.24
C LYS A 9 -27.96 -44.22 28.20
N LEU A 10 -27.01 -45.16 28.18
CA LEU A 10 -25.59 -44.83 28.31
C LEU A 10 -24.90 -44.50 26.97
N GLN A 11 -25.45 -44.97 25.83
CA GLN A 11 -24.84 -44.70 24.51
C GLN A 11 -25.23 -43.33 23.93
N LEU A 12 -26.38 -42.77 24.33
CA LEU A 12 -26.86 -41.49 23.78
C LEU A 12 -26.07 -40.29 24.32
N THR A 13 -25.54 -40.37 25.55
CA THR A 13 -24.76 -39.30 26.16
C THR A 13 -23.33 -39.21 25.62
N LEU A 14 -22.76 -40.33 25.15
CA LEU A 14 -21.42 -40.33 24.54
C LEU A 14 -21.42 -39.69 23.13
N LEU A 15 -22.52 -39.82 22.38
CA LEU A 15 -22.69 -39.19 21.07
C LEU A 15 -22.91 -37.67 21.17
N LEU A 16 -23.57 -37.17 22.22
CA LEU A 16 -23.66 -35.72 22.48
C LEU A 16 -22.33 -35.12 22.95
N GLY A 17 -21.51 -35.88 23.68
CA GLY A 17 -20.19 -35.40 24.15
C GLY A 17 -19.17 -35.20 23.01
N LEU A 18 -19.25 -36.00 21.94
CA LEU A 18 -18.38 -35.87 20.77
C LEU A 18 -18.80 -34.75 19.81
N LEU A 19 -20.05 -34.26 19.88
CA LEU A 19 -20.51 -33.12 19.08
C LEU A 19 -20.15 -31.76 19.68
N VAL A 20 -19.60 -31.71 20.89
CA VAL A 20 -19.12 -30.47 21.55
C VAL A 20 -17.61 -30.24 21.32
N LEU A 21 -16.90 -31.17 20.68
CA LEU A 21 -15.44 -31.12 20.46
C LEU A 21 -15.03 -31.06 18.97
N VAL A 22 -15.95 -30.66 18.07
CA VAL A 22 -15.65 -30.34 16.67
C VAL A 22 -15.52 -28.81 16.56
N PRO A 23 -14.47 -28.29 15.90
CA PRO A 23 -13.76 -27.10 16.37
C PRO A 23 -14.51 -25.80 16.13
N LEU A 24 -14.33 -24.86 17.06
CA LEU A 24 -14.53 -23.40 16.91
C LEU A 24 -13.57 -22.80 15.85
N ALA A 25 -13.45 -23.40 14.67
CA ALA A 25 -12.52 -23.02 13.62
C ALA A 25 -13.16 -22.25 12.44
N TYR A 26 -14.42 -21.81 12.57
CA TYR A 26 -15.06 -20.95 11.58
C TYR A 26 -15.73 -19.78 12.31
N GLY A 27 -14.96 -18.72 12.53
CA GLY A 27 -15.45 -17.50 13.17
C GLY A 27 -14.46 -16.72 14.02
N GLN A 28 -13.16 -17.03 13.99
CA GLN A 28 -12.18 -16.06 14.48
C GLN A 28 -12.04 -14.96 13.43
N GLU A 29 -12.62 -13.78 13.69
CA GLU A 29 -12.15 -12.54 13.06
C GLU A 29 -10.65 -12.47 13.29
N THR A 30 -9.87 -12.81 12.28
CA THR A 30 -8.42 -12.76 12.41
C THR A 30 -8.02 -11.30 12.45
N LYS A 31 -7.62 -10.86 13.64
CA LYS A 31 -7.16 -9.50 13.88
C LYS A 31 -5.93 -9.22 13.03
N THR A 32 -5.92 -8.09 12.33
CA THR A 32 -4.75 -7.62 11.58
C THR A 32 -3.60 -7.35 12.55
N LEU A 33 -2.41 -7.88 12.27
CA LEU A 33 -1.17 -7.58 12.97
C LEU A 33 -0.51 -6.31 12.41
N LEU A 34 -0.42 -6.24 11.09
CA LEU A 34 0.25 -5.17 10.36
C LEU A 34 -0.51 -4.85 9.07
N GLN A 35 -0.66 -3.56 8.79
CA GLN A 35 -1.07 -3.06 7.49
C GLN A 35 -0.04 -2.04 7.00
N ILE A 36 0.45 -2.21 5.78
CA ILE A 36 1.33 -1.27 5.09
C ILE A 36 0.72 -0.93 3.75
N GLN A 37 0.62 0.36 3.45
CA GLN A 37 0.22 0.85 2.14
C GLN A 37 1.26 1.86 1.65
N ARG A 38 1.93 1.52 0.54
CA ARG A 38 2.85 2.43 -0.17
C ARG A 38 2.19 2.88 -1.46
N LEU A 39 1.86 4.16 -1.57
CA LEU A 39 1.36 4.80 -2.79
C LEU A 39 2.46 5.64 -3.42
N ARG A 40 2.54 5.65 -4.75
CA ARG A 40 3.46 6.50 -5.51
C ARG A 40 2.74 7.06 -6.72
N ALA A 41 2.92 8.34 -6.97
CA ALA A 41 2.49 9.03 -8.19
C ALA A 41 3.66 9.82 -8.75
N GLU A 42 3.88 9.75 -10.06
CA GLU A 42 4.97 10.44 -10.76
C GLU A 42 4.40 11.19 -11.96
N LEU A 43 4.86 12.43 -12.17
CA LEU A 43 4.43 13.25 -13.29
C LEU A 43 5.02 12.72 -14.59
N GLU A 44 4.17 12.23 -15.48
CA GLU A 44 4.48 11.96 -16.87
C GLU A 44 4.08 13.16 -17.73
N THR A 45 4.95 13.51 -18.69
CA THR A 45 4.68 14.54 -19.69
C THR A 45 4.79 13.89 -21.07
N GLU A 46 3.65 13.67 -21.72
CA GLU A 46 3.59 13.19 -23.10
C GLU A 46 3.69 14.40 -24.02
N SER A 47 4.85 14.59 -24.66
CA SER A 47 5.05 15.64 -25.65
C SER A 47 4.55 15.16 -27.02
N ASN A 48 3.48 15.78 -27.53
CA ASN A 48 3.00 15.58 -28.89
C ASN A 48 3.94 16.27 -29.90
N SER A 49 5.20 15.85 -29.99
CA SER A 49 6.04 16.21 -31.12
C SER A 49 5.57 15.39 -32.32
N MET A 50 4.57 15.91 -33.06
CA MET A 50 4.34 15.44 -34.41
C MET A 50 5.69 15.46 -35.14
N SER A 51 6.06 14.32 -35.73
CA SER A 51 7.26 14.16 -36.52
C SER A 51 7.44 15.38 -37.44
N ILE A 52 8.62 15.99 -37.40
CA ILE A 52 9.04 17.19 -38.14
C ILE A 52 8.88 17.08 -39.69
N GLY A 53 8.34 15.98 -40.22
CA GLY A 53 8.35 15.65 -41.65
C GLY A 53 7.04 15.73 -42.43
N ARG A 54 5.84 15.98 -41.86
CA ARG A 54 4.60 15.79 -42.66
C ARG A 54 3.45 16.80 -42.61
N ASN A 55 3.41 17.77 -41.68
CA ASN A 55 2.25 18.67 -41.56
C ASN A 55 2.58 20.16 -41.77
N ALA A 56 3.41 20.47 -42.76
CA ALA A 56 3.76 21.86 -43.09
C ALA A 56 2.65 22.63 -43.85
N TYR A 57 1.59 21.96 -44.33
CA TYR A 57 0.61 22.57 -45.24
C TYR A 57 -0.81 22.76 -44.66
N ASP A 58 -1.05 22.47 -43.38
CA ASP A 58 -2.39 22.62 -42.77
C ASP A 58 -2.43 23.67 -41.64
N SER A 59 -1.47 24.60 -41.64
CA SER A 59 -1.38 25.73 -40.69
C SER A 59 -2.35 26.87 -41.05
N GLY A 60 -3.60 26.51 -41.39
CA GLY A 60 -4.72 27.42 -41.63
C GLY A 60 -5.57 27.72 -40.39
N PHE A 61 -5.20 27.21 -39.21
CA PHE A 61 -5.89 27.51 -37.95
C PHE A 61 -4.92 28.06 -36.89
N LYS A 62 -5.36 29.16 -36.29
CA LYS A 62 -4.67 30.01 -35.34
C LYS A 62 -3.99 29.23 -34.20
N GLY A 63 -2.71 29.54 -33.98
CA GLY A 63 -2.12 29.64 -32.64
C GLY A 63 -1.61 28.36 -32.01
N GLU A 64 -0.28 28.23 -31.99
CA GLU A 64 0.52 27.75 -30.85
C GLU A 64 -0.20 26.87 -29.82
N GLN A 65 -0.01 25.55 -29.90
CA GLN A 65 0.15 24.70 -28.72
C GLN A 65 0.40 23.26 -29.19
N GLY A 66 1.67 22.83 -29.14
CA GLY A 66 1.94 21.43 -28.80
C GLY A 66 1.43 21.26 -27.37
N LEU A 67 0.23 20.74 -27.21
CA LEU A 67 -0.37 20.50 -25.90
C LEU A 67 0.37 19.31 -25.27
N ASP A 68 1.42 19.58 -24.51
CA ASP A 68 1.99 18.59 -23.60
C ASP A 68 0.88 18.12 -22.66
N VAL A 69 0.61 16.81 -22.65
CA VAL A 69 -0.38 16.23 -21.75
C VAL A 69 0.34 15.78 -20.49
N GLN A 70 0.03 16.42 -19.36
CA GLN A 70 0.54 16.04 -18.05
C GLN A 70 -0.40 15.03 -17.39
N ARG A 71 0.16 13.91 -16.92
CA ARG A 71 -0.57 12.86 -16.20
C ARG A 71 0.20 12.43 -14.96
N TYR A 72 -0.51 11.93 -13.96
CA TYR A 72 0.07 11.31 -12.78
C TYR A 72 -0.41 9.87 -12.70
N PRO A 73 0.20 8.94 -13.48
CA PRO A 73 0.03 7.52 -13.19
C PRO A 73 0.32 7.28 -11.71
N ASN A 74 -0.53 6.49 -11.07
CA ASN A 74 -0.32 6.09 -9.69
C ASN A 74 -0.09 4.58 -9.60
N SER A 75 0.71 4.19 -8.61
CA SER A 75 0.87 2.81 -8.20
C SER A 75 0.67 2.71 -6.69
N ALA A 76 0.17 1.56 -6.24
CA ALA A 76 0.04 1.27 -4.83
C ALA A 76 0.49 -0.17 -4.57
N THR A 77 1.28 -0.39 -3.52
CA THR A 77 1.52 -1.73 -2.97
C THR A 77 0.94 -1.77 -1.57
N CYS A 78 0.10 -2.76 -1.33
CA CYS A 78 -0.55 -3.02 -0.08
C CYS A 78 -0.10 -4.34 0.51
N LEU A 79 0.10 -4.38 1.82
CA LEU A 79 0.30 -5.61 2.57
C LEU A 79 -0.57 -5.61 3.82
N LEU A 80 -1.33 -6.67 4.00
CA LEU A 80 -2.03 -7.02 5.23
C LEU A 80 -1.43 -8.30 5.78
N VAL A 81 -1.07 -8.30 7.06
CA VAL A 81 -0.63 -9.48 7.79
C VAL A 81 -1.54 -9.66 8.99
N TYR A 82 -2.08 -10.84 9.16
CA TYR A 82 -2.94 -11.22 10.28
C TYR A 82 -2.11 -11.84 11.42
N GLN A 83 -2.67 -11.87 12.63
CA GLN A 83 -1.96 -12.40 13.80
C GLN A 83 -1.55 -13.87 13.70
N ASP A 84 -2.28 -14.65 12.90
CA ASP A 84 -2.03 -16.06 12.60
C ASP A 84 -0.98 -16.27 11.49
N GLY A 85 -0.42 -15.18 10.94
CA GLY A 85 0.59 -15.22 9.88
C GLY A 85 0.03 -15.31 8.47
N ARG A 86 -1.30 -15.37 8.29
CA ARG A 86 -1.88 -15.19 6.96
C ARG A 86 -1.56 -13.78 6.45
N PHE A 87 -1.31 -13.65 5.16
CA PHE A 87 -1.08 -12.35 4.55
C PHE A 87 -1.75 -12.22 3.19
N VAL A 88 -2.07 -10.97 2.84
CA VAL A 88 -2.54 -10.57 1.52
C VAL A 88 -1.65 -9.43 1.04
N ILE A 89 -1.09 -9.57 -0.16
CA ILE A 89 -0.35 -8.51 -0.83
C ILE A 89 -1.06 -8.15 -2.14
N GLU A 90 -1.29 -6.87 -2.35
CA GLU A 90 -1.88 -6.32 -3.56
C GLU A 90 -0.93 -5.30 -4.17
N LYS A 91 -0.69 -5.37 -5.47
CA LYS A 91 -0.07 -4.30 -6.26
C LYS A 91 -1.09 -3.77 -7.25
N ARG A 92 -1.23 -2.45 -7.29
CA ARG A 92 -2.13 -1.74 -8.17
C ARG A 92 -1.36 -0.73 -8.99
N GLU A 93 -1.71 -0.63 -10.27
CA GLU A 93 -1.22 0.38 -11.19
C GLU A 93 -2.42 1.02 -11.89
N GLU A 94 -2.42 2.35 -11.94
CA GLU A 94 -3.46 3.15 -12.58
C GLU A 94 -2.80 4.21 -13.44
N HIS A 95 -2.51 3.82 -14.68
CA HIS A 95 -1.92 4.72 -15.68
C HIS A 95 -2.99 5.62 -16.34
N THR A 96 -4.23 5.14 -16.43
CA THR A 96 -5.37 5.92 -16.88
C THR A 96 -6.35 6.04 -15.72
N LEU A 97 -6.72 7.29 -15.40
CA LEU A 97 -7.67 7.59 -14.33
C LEU A 97 -8.96 6.77 -14.49
N GLY A 98 -9.38 6.10 -13.42
CA GLY A 98 -10.57 5.26 -13.37
C GLY A 98 -10.38 3.84 -13.92
N LYS A 99 -9.16 3.44 -14.32
CA LYS A 99 -8.87 2.10 -14.85
C LYS A 99 -7.72 1.39 -14.11
N PRO A 100 -7.85 1.15 -12.80
CA PRO A 100 -6.83 0.46 -12.02
C PRO A 100 -6.71 -1.01 -12.47
N LYS A 101 -5.47 -1.46 -12.65
CA LYS A 101 -5.11 -2.88 -12.77
C LYS A 101 -4.54 -3.33 -11.45
N ALA A 102 -4.99 -4.47 -10.93
CA ALA A 102 -4.48 -5.03 -9.69
C ALA A 102 -3.95 -6.44 -9.91
N LYS A 103 -2.93 -6.79 -9.11
CA LYS A 103 -2.44 -8.15 -8.94
C LYS A 103 -2.30 -8.43 -7.46
N SER A 104 -2.76 -9.58 -7.00
CA SER A 104 -2.64 -9.98 -5.61
C SER A 104 -1.98 -11.36 -5.45
N ALA A 105 -1.46 -11.58 -4.25
CA ALA A 105 -1.12 -12.90 -3.76
C ALA A 105 -1.55 -13.01 -2.30
N GLU A 106 -1.87 -14.23 -1.90
CA GLU A 106 -2.20 -14.59 -0.54
C GLU A 106 -1.29 -15.74 -0.12
N GLY A 107 -1.02 -15.83 1.17
CA GLY A 107 -0.19 -16.89 1.70
C GLY A 107 -0.18 -16.91 3.21
N VAL A 108 0.69 -17.75 3.75
CA VAL A 108 0.94 -17.87 5.18
C VAL A 108 2.43 -17.73 5.38
N LEU A 109 2.83 -16.84 6.29
CA LEU A 109 4.22 -16.70 6.70
C LEU A 109 4.69 -17.97 7.40
N ALA A 110 5.92 -18.39 7.15
CA ALA A 110 6.56 -19.41 7.97
C ALA A 110 6.66 -18.92 9.42
N ALA A 111 6.70 -19.85 10.39
CA ALA A 111 6.76 -19.49 11.81
C ALA A 111 7.94 -18.55 12.12
N ASP A 112 9.11 -18.83 11.55
CA ASP A 112 10.31 -18.01 11.70
C ASP A 112 10.15 -16.62 11.08
N ASP A 113 9.51 -16.51 9.91
CA ASP A 113 9.23 -15.23 9.25
C ASP A 113 8.23 -14.39 10.04
N LEU A 114 7.19 -15.02 10.62
CA LEU A 114 6.22 -14.36 11.49
C LEU A 114 6.88 -13.89 12.79
N GLN A 115 7.75 -14.71 13.39
CA GLN A 115 8.49 -14.33 14.59
C GLN A 115 9.45 -13.18 14.30
N HIS A 116 10.15 -13.22 13.16
CA HIS A 116 11.02 -12.12 12.70
C HIS A 116 10.23 -10.82 12.52
N LEU A 117 9.06 -10.89 11.88
CA LEU A 117 8.19 -9.72 11.74
C LEU A 117 7.78 -9.17 13.11
N LYS A 118 7.31 -10.02 14.03
CA LYS A 118 6.94 -9.59 15.38
C LYS A 118 8.10 -8.90 16.10
N ALA A 119 9.32 -9.44 15.97
CA ALA A 119 10.51 -8.82 16.55
C ALA A 119 10.78 -7.41 15.99
N ILE A 120 10.64 -7.19 14.68
CA ILE A 120 10.72 -5.84 14.08
C ILE A 120 9.64 -4.92 14.65
N LEU A 121 8.40 -5.42 14.73
CA LEU A 121 7.27 -4.62 15.21
C LEU A 121 7.44 -4.25 16.68
N ASP A 122 7.98 -5.13 17.51
CA ASP A 122 8.21 -4.94 18.95
C ASP A 122 9.45 -4.07 19.27
N GLU A 123 10.18 -3.58 18.26
CA GLU A 123 11.28 -2.65 18.49
C GLU A 123 10.78 -1.35 19.16
N GLN A 124 11.35 -1.04 20.33
CA GLN A 124 10.98 0.15 21.10
C GLN A 124 11.16 1.46 20.32
N ALA A 125 12.11 1.50 19.38
CA ALA A 125 12.33 2.65 18.52
C ALA A 125 11.15 2.86 17.55
N LEU A 126 10.55 1.79 17.03
CA LEU A 126 9.38 1.85 16.15
C LEU A 126 8.14 2.31 16.91
N GLU A 127 7.95 1.85 18.15
CA GLU A 127 6.84 2.26 19.02
C GLU A 127 6.86 3.77 19.32
N LYS A 128 8.05 4.38 19.40
CA LYS A 128 8.22 5.81 19.65
C LYS A 128 7.89 6.71 18.45
N ILE A 129 7.63 6.13 17.27
CA ILE A 129 7.23 6.91 16.11
C ILE A 129 5.82 7.45 16.34
N THR A 130 5.75 8.76 16.48
CA THR A 130 4.51 9.53 16.42
C THR A 130 4.25 9.98 14.98
N MET A 131 3.03 10.46 14.70
CA MET A 131 2.70 11.02 13.40
C MET A 131 3.71 12.14 13.05
N PRO A 132 4.51 11.98 11.97
CA PRO A 132 5.47 13.00 11.57
C PRO A 132 4.76 14.31 11.24
N LYS A 133 5.48 15.43 11.36
CA LYS A 133 4.96 16.72 10.90
C LYS A 133 4.62 16.63 9.41
N ALA A 134 3.50 17.24 9.01
CA ALA A 134 3.14 17.36 7.61
C ALA A 134 4.24 18.10 6.83
N LEU A 135 4.41 17.74 5.56
CA LEU A 135 5.32 18.45 4.67
C LEU A 135 4.78 19.87 4.44
N GLU A 136 5.68 20.85 4.54
CA GLU A 136 5.41 22.23 4.18
C GLU A 136 6.02 22.47 2.79
N LEU A 137 5.14 22.75 1.82
CA LEU A 137 5.56 23.07 0.47
C LEU A 137 6.28 24.44 0.44
N PRO A 138 7.43 24.56 -0.24
CA PRO A 138 8.07 25.85 -0.49
C PRO A 138 7.11 26.82 -1.18
N ALA A 139 7.20 28.12 -0.82
CA ALA A 139 6.34 29.15 -1.40
C ALA A 139 6.52 29.33 -2.91
N ASP A 140 7.66 28.91 -3.46
CA ASP A 140 8.01 28.95 -4.88
C ASP A 140 7.84 27.60 -5.59
N ALA A 141 7.10 26.65 -4.99
CA ALA A 141 6.75 25.39 -5.63
C ALA A 141 5.86 25.64 -6.86
N GLN A 142 6.34 25.21 -8.03
CA GLN A 142 5.66 25.41 -9.32
C GLN A 142 4.94 24.16 -9.80
N ALA A 143 5.51 22.98 -9.55
CA ALA A 143 4.95 21.71 -10.00
C ALA A 143 5.37 20.56 -9.08
N LEU A 144 4.45 19.63 -8.83
CA LEU A 144 4.75 18.36 -8.18
C LEU A 144 5.29 17.39 -9.23
N LYS A 145 6.49 16.85 -9.03
CA LYS A 145 7.08 15.84 -9.92
C LYS A 145 6.79 14.43 -9.45
N GLU A 146 6.76 14.23 -8.14
CA GLU A 146 6.57 12.93 -7.55
C GLU A 146 5.99 13.08 -6.15
N ALA A 147 5.08 12.18 -5.78
CA ALA A 147 4.61 12.02 -4.42
C ALA A 147 4.62 10.54 -4.05
N GLU A 148 5.19 10.22 -2.90
CA GLU A 148 5.16 8.92 -2.28
C GLU A 148 4.55 9.06 -0.89
N ARG A 149 3.60 8.18 -0.58
CA ARG A 149 2.94 8.08 0.73
C ARG A 149 3.11 6.67 1.25
N LEU A 150 3.57 6.54 2.48
CA LEU A 150 3.68 5.27 3.19
C LEU A 150 2.83 5.35 4.46
N ASP A 151 1.71 4.64 4.47
CA ASP A 151 0.89 4.44 5.65
C ASP A 151 1.24 3.12 6.31
N VAL A 152 1.46 3.14 7.62
CA VAL A 152 1.72 1.95 8.42
C VAL A 152 0.77 1.94 9.60
N GLN A 153 0.12 0.80 9.82
CA GLN A 153 -0.69 0.52 11.00
C GLN A 153 -0.22 -0.77 11.65
N VAL A 154 0.06 -0.71 12.95
CA VAL A 154 0.52 -1.84 13.75
C VAL A 154 -0.47 -2.05 14.88
N SER A 155 -1.09 -3.23 14.92
CA SER A 155 -1.95 -3.61 16.04
C SER A 155 -1.10 -3.99 17.24
N ARG A 156 -1.12 -3.15 18.27
CA ARG A 156 -0.53 -3.43 19.58
C ARG A 156 -1.56 -4.12 20.48
N ALA A 157 -1.12 -4.59 21.66
CA ALA A 157 -2.01 -5.26 22.61
C ALA A 157 -3.23 -4.40 23.00
N ALA A 158 -3.01 -3.11 23.29
CA ALA A 158 -4.06 -2.21 23.79
C ALA A 158 -4.41 -1.05 22.84
N MET A 159 -3.67 -0.84 21.74
CA MET A 159 -3.88 0.29 20.83
C MET A 159 -3.53 -0.05 19.38
N LEU A 160 -4.01 0.77 18.44
CA LEU A 160 -3.55 0.78 17.07
C LEU A 160 -2.51 1.89 16.92
N GLN A 161 -1.26 1.53 16.64
CA GLN A 161 -0.23 2.52 16.30
C GLN A 161 -0.33 2.81 14.80
N GLN A 162 -0.41 4.09 14.44
CA GLN A 162 -0.45 4.52 13.03
C GLN A 162 0.50 5.70 12.79
N PHE A 163 1.25 5.63 11.70
CA PHE A 163 2.05 6.76 11.21
C PHE A 163 2.06 6.78 9.68
N THR A 164 2.20 7.97 9.13
CA THR A 164 2.25 8.21 7.69
C THR A 164 3.51 9.00 7.34
N PHE A 165 4.31 8.46 6.43
CA PHE A 165 5.41 9.19 5.82
C PHE A 165 5.00 9.69 4.44
N MET A 166 5.44 10.89 4.13
CA MET A 166 5.25 11.58 2.86
C MET A 166 6.62 11.98 2.33
N LYS A 167 6.81 11.73 1.04
CA LYS A 167 7.97 12.20 0.30
C LYS A 167 7.49 12.83 -0.99
N GLU A 168 7.91 14.06 -1.24
CA GLU A 168 7.50 14.84 -2.40
C GLU A 168 8.71 15.40 -3.11
N ARG A 169 8.73 15.31 -4.44
CA ARG A 169 9.70 16.02 -5.27
C ARG A 169 8.95 17.13 -5.98
N VAL A 170 9.32 18.37 -5.69
CA VAL A 170 8.67 19.57 -6.24
C VAL A 170 9.66 20.38 -7.02
N LYS A 171 9.22 20.95 -8.13
CA LYS A 171 10.02 21.88 -8.91
C LYS A 171 9.87 23.27 -8.33
N THR A 172 10.97 23.88 -7.90
CA THR A 172 11.01 25.21 -7.29
C THR A 172 11.73 26.19 -8.23
N GLY A 173 11.23 27.42 -8.32
CA GLY A 173 11.89 28.45 -9.13
C GLY A 173 11.15 29.78 -9.18
N VAL A 174 11.83 30.82 -9.65
CA VAL A 174 11.23 32.15 -9.85
C VAL A 174 10.48 32.17 -11.18
N SER A 175 9.16 32.36 -11.14
CA SER A 175 8.37 32.60 -12.33
C SER A 175 8.74 33.98 -12.92
N ARG A 176 9.65 34.03 -13.89
CA ARG A 176 9.83 35.21 -14.74
C ARG A 176 8.78 35.13 -15.83
N SER A 177 7.75 35.95 -15.74
CA SER A 177 6.62 35.87 -16.66
C SER A 177 6.95 36.32 -18.07
N VAL A 178 6.30 35.64 -19.02
CA VAL A 178 5.93 36.03 -20.39
C VAL A 178 7.04 35.89 -21.45
N SER A 179 6.77 35.01 -22.42
CA SER A 179 7.43 34.84 -23.72
C SER A 179 8.69 33.96 -23.81
N SER A 180 8.63 32.72 -23.35
CA SER A 180 9.31 31.65 -24.10
C SER A 180 8.86 30.28 -23.64
N SER A 181 8.67 29.39 -24.62
CA SER A 181 8.60 27.94 -24.56
C SER A 181 9.88 27.27 -24.01
N SER A 182 10.61 27.96 -23.14
CA SER A 182 11.87 27.49 -22.57
C SER A 182 11.60 26.71 -21.30
N ALA A 183 12.11 25.48 -21.30
CA ALA A 183 12.11 24.54 -20.19
C ALA A 183 12.19 25.23 -18.83
N LEU A 184 11.23 24.91 -17.96
CA LEU A 184 11.20 25.28 -16.55
C LEU A 184 12.63 25.12 -15.96
N SER A 185 13.38 26.20 -15.75
CA SER A 185 14.73 26.19 -15.17
C SER A 185 14.67 26.20 -13.63
N GLY A 186 13.78 25.39 -13.06
CA GLY A 186 13.65 25.21 -11.62
C GLY A 186 14.49 24.02 -11.14
N MET A 187 15.06 24.12 -9.94
CA MET A 187 15.68 22.97 -9.26
C MET A 187 14.60 22.08 -8.66
N ASP A 188 14.84 20.77 -8.65
CA ASP A 188 13.98 19.82 -7.93
C ASP A 188 14.34 19.88 -6.44
N THR A 189 13.37 20.22 -5.59
CA THR A 189 13.45 20.17 -4.14
C THR A 189 12.79 18.89 -3.65
N LEU A 190 13.51 18.11 -2.83
CA LEU A 190 12.99 16.91 -2.19
C LEU A 190 12.57 17.21 -0.75
N LEU A 191 11.32 16.89 -0.44
CA LEU A 191 10.71 16.99 0.87
C LEU A 191 10.44 15.57 1.39
N ASP A 192 10.86 15.26 2.62
CA ASP A 192 10.70 13.93 3.21
C ASP A 192 10.52 14.04 4.73
N ASN A 193 9.30 13.82 5.23
CA ASN A 193 9.04 13.87 6.68
C ASN A 193 9.42 12.57 7.41
N GLY A 194 9.75 11.52 6.67
CA GLY A 194 10.23 10.24 7.18
C GLY A 194 11.74 10.18 7.35
N ALA A 195 12.49 11.15 6.82
CA ALA A 195 13.94 11.21 6.91
C ALA A 195 14.50 10.99 8.33
N PRO A 196 13.94 11.59 9.41
CA PRO A 196 14.41 11.35 10.78
C PRO A 196 14.25 9.90 11.26
N TYR A 197 13.26 9.18 10.71
CA TYR A 197 12.87 7.83 11.12
C TYR A 197 13.43 6.74 10.19
N LYS A 198 14.19 7.13 9.16
CA LYS A 198 14.69 6.22 8.11
C LYS A 198 15.39 4.99 8.68
N LYS A 199 16.24 5.15 9.70
CA LYS A 199 16.96 4.02 10.32
C LYS A 199 16.02 3.09 11.08
N THR A 200 15.07 3.66 11.82
CA THR A 200 14.08 2.92 12.61
C THR A 200 13.14 2.10 11.74
N VAL A 201 12.73 2.63 10.59
CA VAL A 201 11.72 2.01 9.73
C VAL A 201 12.34 1.11 8.66
N ALA A 202 13.66 1.22 8.43
CA ALA A 202 14.37 0.45 7.41
C ALA A 202 14.19 -1.09 7.53
N PRO A 203 14.25 -1.72 8.73
CA PRO A 203 14.01 -3.16 8.85
C PRO A 203 12.62 -3.56 8.34
N LEU A 204 11.58 -2.82 8.74
CA LEU A 204 10.20 -3.08 8.32
C LEU A 204 10.02 -2.91 6.81
N LEU A 205 10.60 -1.86 6.23
CA LEU A 205 10.48 -1.62 4.79
C LEU A 205 11.24 -2.65 3.97
N LYS A 206 12.43 -3.04 4.42
CA LYS A 206 13.19 -4.11 3.80
C LYS A 206 12.40 -5.42 3.81
N TRP A 207 11.80 -5.77 4.94
CA TRP A 207 10.96 -6.95 5.07
C TRP A 207 9.74 -6.90 4.12
N PHE A 208 9.04 -5.75 4.07
CA PHE A 208 7.93 -5.53 3.14
C PHE A 208 8.34 -5.70 1.67
N ASP A 209 9.46 -5.11 1.26
CA ASP A 209 9.97 -5.19 -0.12
C ASP A 209 10.41 -6.62 -0.48
N GLU A 210 11.01 -7.35 0.47
CA GLU A 210 11.39 -8.75 0.27
C GLU A 210 10.16 -9.66 0.13
N LEU A 211 9.14 -9.49 0.97
CA LEU A 211 7.89 -10.23 0.84
C LEU A 211 7.22 -9.96 -0.52
N ALA A 212 7.22 -8.71 -0.97
CA ALA A 212 6.69 -8.30 -2.26
C ALA A 212 7.44 -8.85 -3.48
N LYS A 213 8.70 -9.25 -3.31
CA LYS A 213 9.53 -9.88 -4.35
C LYS A 213 9.42 -11.40 -4.36
N LYS A 214 9.28 -12.02 -3.19
CA LYS A 214 9.17 -13.49 -3.04
C LYS A 214 7.86 -14.05 -3.61
N ASN A 215 6.79 -13.24 -3.65
CA ASN A 215 5.46 -13.69 -4.03
C ASN A 215 5.15 -13.47 -5.51
N LYS A 216 4.65 -14.53 -6.17
CA LYS A 216 4.15 -14.46 -7.54
C LYS A 216 2.72 -13.92 -7.53
N LEU A 217 2.55 -12.67 -7.96
CA LEU A 217 1.25 -11.99 -8.00
C LEU A 217 0.43 -12.45 -9.21
N LYS A 218 -0.86 -12.67 -9.01
CA LYS A 218 -1.84 -13.03 -10.05
C LYS A 218 -2.79 -11.87 -10.29
N GLU A 219 -3.34 -11.75 -11.49
CA GLU A 219 -4.33 -10.73 -11.79
C GLU A 219 -5.54 -10.84 -10.84
N SER A 220 -6.00 -9.69 -10.34
CA SER A 220 -7.08 -9.61 -9.37
C SER A 220 -7.91 -8.35 -9.57
N LYS A 221 -9.10 -8.32 -8.93
CA LYS A 221 -9.86 -7.08 -8.80
C LYS A 221 -9.20 -6.20 -7.74
N PRO A 222 -9.14 -4.87 -7.92
CA PRO A 222 -8.58 -3.98 -6.90
C PRO A 222 -9.42 -4.02 -5.61
N GLN A 223 -8.76 -4.30 -4.49
CA GLN A 223 -9.35 -4.37 -3.14
C GLN A 223 -8.99 -3.17 -2.27
N TYR A 224 -8.06 -2.30 -2.69
CA TYR A 224 -7.76 -1.02 -2.02
C TYR A 224 -7.34 -1.18 -0.56
N CYS A 225 -6.48 -2.16 -0.26
CA CYS A 225 -6.04 -2.43 1.11
C CYS A 225 -7.15 -2.78 2.12
N GLN A 226 -8.30 -3.26 1.65
CA GLN A 226 -9.36 -3.68 2.56
C GLN A 226 -9.06 -5.08 3.10
N ALA A 227 -9.30 -5.27 4.40
CA ALA A 227 -9.29 -6.59 5.00
C ALA A 227 -10.30 -7.49 4.27
N MET A 228 -9.91 -8.73 3.99
CA MET A 228 -10.82 -9.70 3.39
C MET A 228 -12.04 -9.86 4.32
N SER A 229 -13.21 -9.42 3.86
CA SER A 229 -14.47 -9.84 4.46
C SER A 229 -14.58 -11.34 4.24
N GLY A 230 -14.59 -12.11 5.33
CA GLY A 230 -14.70 -13.57 5.25
C GLY A 230 -15.85 -13.98 4.34
N GLN A 231 -15.53 -14.75 3.30
CA GLN A 231 -16.48 -15.58 2.57
C GLN A 231 -16.39 -17.00 3.10
#